data_AF-A0A1W1HED8-F1
#
_entry.id   AF-A0A1W1HED8-F1
#
_cell.length_a   1.000
_cell.length_b   1.000
_cell.length_c   1.000
_cell.angle_alpha   90.00
_cell.angle_beta   90.00
_cell.angle_gamma   90.00
#
_symmetry.space_group_name_H-M   'P 1'
#
loop_
_entity.id
_entity.type
_entity.pdbx_description
1 polymer ?
#
loop_
_entity_poly.entity_id
_entity_poly.type
_entity_poly.pdbx_seq_one_letter_code
_entity_poly.pdbx_strand_id
1 'polypeptide(L)'
;MESDFWFNHVEAEVMPDIDGSQASSYLLKRMFPQSLPQTSITLNNDANTIISSYLEYSELEDKYAELKEECTNKLKMMLGDNEKGAADNYVVNWKTINSNRFNSKLFQKDHPELFKKYSKKSSYRRFSIK
;
A
#
# COMPACT_ATOMS: atom_id res chain seq x y z
N MET A 1 -1.76 -17.78 -24.40
CA MET A 1 -1.73 -16.95 -23.17
C MET A 1 -0.30 -16.55 -22.77
N GLU A 2 0.73 -17.40 -22.90
CA GLU A 2 2.14 -16.97 -22.73
C GLU A 2 2.77 -16.43 -24.02
N SER A 3 2.36 -16.96 -25.18
CA SER A 3 2.83 -16.55 -26.51
C SER A 3 2.56 -15.08 -26.83
N ASP A 4 1.35 -14.56 -26.57
CA ASP A 4 1.02 -13.16 -26.87
C ASP A 4 1.83 -12.17 -26.04
N PHE A 5 2.19 -12.54 -24.80
CA PHE A 5 3.03 -11.73 -23.94
C PHE A 5 4.46 -11.62 -24.52
N TRP A 6 5.04 -12.74 -24.98
CA TRP A 6 6.39 -12.72 -25.56
C TRP A 6 6.45 -11.98 -26.90
N PHE A 7 5.54 -12.25 -27.83
CA PHE A 7 5.57 -11.66 -29.18
C PHE A 7 5.19 -10.17 -29.19
N ASN A 8 4.16 -9.77 -28.44
CA ASN A 8 3.67 -8.39 -28.51
C ASN A 8 4.31 -7.43 -27.50
N HIS A 9 4.96 -7.94 -26.45
CA HIS A 9 5.55 -7.10 -25.41
C HIS A 9 7.05 -7.29 -25.23
N VAL A 10 7.58 -8.52 -25.35
CA VAL A 10 9.03 -8.77 -25.15
C VAL A 10 9.83 -8.56 -26.44
N GLU A 11 9.35 -9.07 -27.58
CA GLU A 11 10.04 -8.94 -28.88
C GLU A 11 9.79 -7.58 -29.55
N ALA A 12 8.67 -6.92 -29.22
CA ALA A 12 8.27 -5.64 -29.81
C ALA A 12 8.86 -4.40 -29.10
N GLU A 13 9.59 -4.57 -27.98
CA GLU A 13 10.06 -3.49 -27.09
C GLU A 13 8.94 -2.51 -26.62
N VAL A 14 7.67 -2.92 -26.72
CA VAL A 14 6.53 -2.10 -26.31
C VAL A 14 6.30 -2.31 -24.82
N MET A 15 6.56 -1.25 -24.05
CA MET A 15 6.22 -1.21 -22.62
C MET A 15 4.75 -1.59 -22.44
N PRO A 16 4.41 -2.60 -21.62
CA PRO A 16 3.03 -2.93 -21.35
C PRO A 16 2.32 -1.73 -20.72
N ASP A 17 1.01 -1.60 -20.98
CA ASP A 17 0.21 -0.51 -20.42
C ASP A 17 0.32 -0.51 -18.88
N ILE A 18 0.46 0.69 -18.31
CA ILE A 18 0.50 0.85 -16.86
C ILE A 18 -0.91 0.68 -16.32
N ASP A 19 -1.10 -0.42 -15.59
CA ASP A 19 -2.37 -0.81 -14.98
C ASP A 19 -2.31 -0.78 -13.44
N GLY A 20 -3.41 -1.19 -12.80
CA GLY A 20 -3.51 -1.30 -11.33
C GLY A 20 -2.75 -2.49 -10.72
N SER A 21 -1.97 -3.25 -11.51
CA SER A 21 -1.30 -4.46 -11.03
C SER A 21 -0.05 -4.14 -10.19
N GLN A 22 0.37 -5.14 -9.41
CA GLN A 22 1.65 -5.06 -8.68
C GLN A 22 2.85 -5.01 -9.63
N ALA A 23 2.74 -5.55 -10.85
CA ALA A 23 3.80 -5.50 -11.84
C ALA A 23 4.07 -4.07 -12.32
N SER A 24 3.02 -3.32 -12.65
CA SER A 24 3.10 -1.90 -13.00
C SER A 24 3.70 -1.06 -11.87
N SER A 25 3.25 -1.29 -10.64
CA SER A 25 3.81 -0.63 -9.46
C SER A 25 5.30 -0.93 -9.24
N TYR A 26 5.72 -2.18 -9.45
CA TYR A 26 7.12 -2.59 -9.33
C TYR A 26 7.98 -1.98 -10.45
N LEU A 27 7.48 -1.99 -11.68
CA LEU A 27 8.14 -1.41 -12.85
C LEU A 27 8.41 0.09 -12.64
N LEU A 28 7.39 0.87 -12.25
CA LEU A 28 7.52 2.31 -12.00
C LEU A 28 8.52 2.62 -10.88
N LYS A 29 8.56 1.81 -9.81
CA LYS A 29 9.56 1.94 -8.72
C LYS A 29 10.98 1.69 -9.23
N ARG A 30 11.16 0.73 -10.14
CA ARG A 30 12.46 0.39 -10.72
C ARG A 30 12.92 1.43 -11.75
N MET A 31 12.00 1.96 -12.55
CA MET A 31 12.27 2.99 -13.55
C MET A 31 12.58 4.35 -12.90
N PHE A 32 11.86 4.70 -11.84
CA PHE A 32 11.96 6.01 -11.21
C PHE A 32 12.27 5.95 -9.72
N PRO A 33 13.42 5.37 -9.30
CA PRO A 33 13.72 5.06 -7.90
C PRO A 33 13.95 6.29 -7.02
N GLN A 34 14.45 7.40 -7.58
CA GLN A 34 14.69 8.67 -6.88
C GLN A 34 14.12 9.84 -7.69
N SER A 35 13.73 10.91 -7.02
CA SER A 35 13.35 12.18 -7.65
C SER A 35 14.58 13.03 -7.93
N LEU A 36 14.51 13.85 -8.97
CA LEU A 36 15.43 14.98 -9.13
C LEU A 36 15.00 16.09 -8.15
N PRO A 37 15.88 16.53 -7.23
CA PRO A 37 15.54 17.60 -6.28
C PRO A 37 15.22 18.91 -7.01
N GLN A 38 14.24 19.66 -6.50
CA GLN A 38 13.90 21.01 -6.96
C GLN A 38 13.44 21.11 -8.44
N THR A 39 13.01 20.01 -9.04
CA THR A 39 12.44 20.00 -10.40
C THR A 39 10.92 19.90 -10.37
N SER A 40 10.24 20.54 -11.33
CA SER A 40 8.80 20.42 -11.57
C SER A 40 8.49 20.47 -13.07
N ILE A 41 7.41 19.81 -13.47
CA ILE A 41 6.86 19.88 -14.83
C ILE A 41 5.37 20.19 -14.75
N THR A 42 4.80 20.70 -15.84
CA THR A 42 3.35 20.74 -16.03
C THR A 42 2.91 19.39 -16.61
N LEU A 43 1.92 18.76 -16.00
CA LEU A 43 1.33 17.53 -16.53
C LEU A 43 0.50 17.83 -17.78
N ASN A 44 0.28 16.82 -18.61
CA ASN A 44 -0.55 16.95 -19.81
C ASN A 44 -2.05 17.10 -19.46
N ASN A 45 -2.87 17.40 -20.47
CA ASN A 45 -4.30 17.67 -20.28
C ASN A 45 -5.08 16.49 -19.69
N ASP A 46 -4.62 15.25 -19.92
CA ASP A 46 -5.28 14.04 -19.41
C ASP A 46 -5.16 13.91 -17.88
N ALA A 47 -4.17 14.58 -17.26
CA ALA A 47 -3.92 14.48 -15.83
C ALA A 47 -5.13 14.88 -14.98
N ASN A 48 -5.90 15.89 -15.39
CA ASN A 48 -7.09 16.32 -14.65
C ASN A 48 -8.19 15.25 -14.63
N THR A 49 -8.36 14.54 -15.75
CA THR A 49 -9.29 13.42 -15.84
C THR A 49 -8.85 12.28 -14.91
N ILE A 50 -7.57 11.93 -14.94
CA ILE A 50 -7.00 10.88 -14.09
C ILE A 50 -7.11 11.25 -12.59
N ILE A 51 -6.79 12.50 -12.24
CA ILE A 51 -6.89 12.99 -10.85
C ILE A 51 -8.34 12.93 -10.37
N SER A 52 -9.30 13.38 -11.20
CA SER A 52 -10.72 13.32 -10.85
C SER A 52 -11.18 11.90 -10.58
N SER A 53 -10.85 10.93 -11.45
CA SER A 53 -11.18 9.52 -11.22
C SER A 53 -10.49 8.95 -9.98
N TYR A 54 -9.22 9.32 -9.74
CA TYR A 54 -8.52 8.89 -8.53
C TYR A 54 -9.23 9.37 -7.26
N LEU A 55 -9.67 10.64 -7.22
CA LEU A 55 -10.37 11.20 -6.07
C LEU A 55 -11.73 10.52 -5.85
N GLU A 56 -12.49 10.28 -6.92
CA GLU A 56 -13.76 9.53 -6.85
C GLU A 56 -13.55 8.11 -6.30
N TYR A 57 -12.55 7.38 -6.80
CA TYR A 57 -12.25 6.04 -6.29
C TYR A 57 -11.75 6.05 -4.85
N SER A 58 -11.01 7.07 -4.43
CA SER A 58 -10.58 7.24 -3.04
C SER A 58 -11.78 7.42 -2.11
N GLU A 59 -12.77 8.24 -2.48
CA GLU A 59 -13.99 8.43 -1.70
C GLU A 59 -14.81 7.13 -1.60
N LEU A 60 -14.88 6.37 -2.70
CA LEU A 60 -15.53 5.07 -2.69
C LEU A 60 -14.78 4.06 -1.80
N GLU A 61 -13.45 4.03 -1.87
CA GLU A 61 -12.62 3.18 -1.01
C GLU A 61 -12.86 3.47 0.48
N ASP A 62 -12.87 4.74 0.87
CA ASP A 62 -13.14 5.16 2.25
C ASP A 62 -14.54 4.70 2.70
N LYS A 63 -15.56 4.90 1.86
CA LYS A 63 -16.93 4.44 2.13
C LYS A 63 -17.01 2.93 2.31
N TYR A 64 -16.39 2.16 1.43
CA TYR A 64 -16.40 0.70 1.54
C TYR A 64 -15.57 0.20 2.72
N ALA A 65 -14.51 0.91 3.11
CA ALA A 65 -13.74 0.63 4.30
C ALA A 65 -14.58 0.81 5.58
N GLU A 66 -15.37 1.89 5.66
CA GLU A 66 -16.31 2.12 6.77
C GLU A 66 -17.35 1.00 6.89
N LEU A 67 -18.00 0.62 5.79
CA LEU A 67 -18.98 -0.46 5.77
C LEU A 67 -18.38 -1.81 6.17
N LYS A 68 -17.15 -2.09 5.72
CA LYS A 68 -16.43 -3.30 6.12
C LYS A 68 -16.10 -3.30 7.61
N GLU A 69 -15.70 -2.15 8.16
CA GLU A 69 -15.41 -2.02 9.59
C GLU A 69 -16.69 -2.13 10.43
N GLU A 70 -17.83 -1.62 9.95
CA GLU A 70 -19.13 -1.83 10.60
C GLU A 70 -19.47 -3.32 10.72
N CYS A 71 -19.34 -4.07 9.62
CA CYS A 71 -19.51 -5.53 9.63
C CYS A 71 -18.51 -6.22 10.58
N THR A 72 -17.25 -5.78 10.57
CA THR A 72 -16.21 -6.30 11.46
C THR A 72 -16.57 -6.09 12.93
N ASN A 73 -17.08 -4.90 13.29
CA ASN A 73 -17.47 -4.59 14.66
C ASN A 73 -18.73 -5.34 15.11
N LYS A 74 -19.69 -5.57 14.21
CA LYS A 74 -20.83 -6.46 14.49
C LYS A 74 -20.36 -7.89 14.81
N LEU A 75 -19.41 -8.42 14.05
CA LEU A 75 -18.84 -9.75 14.32
C LEU A 75 -18.06 -9.79 15.65
N LYS A 76 -17.24 -8.77 15.95
CA LYS A 76 -16.55 -8.65 17.25
C LYS A 76 -17.55 -8.59 18.41
N MET A 77 -18.65 -7.85 18.26
CA MET A 77 -19.72 -7.78 19.26
C MET A 77 -20.39 -9.14 19.48
N MET A 78 -20.58 -9.93 18.42
CA MET A 78 -21.10 -11.30 18.52
C MET A 78 -20.11 -12.26 19.22
N LEU A 79 -18.80 -12.07 19.00
CA LEU A 79 -17.76 -12.87 19.64
C LEU A 79 -17.62 -12.55 21.14
N GLY A 80 -17.73 -11.27 21.52
CA GLY A 80 -17.46 -10.82 22.88
C GLY A 80 -16.04 -11.21 23.31
N ASP A 81 -15.92 -11.92 24.43
CA ASP A 81 -14.63 -12.39 24.96
C ASP A 81 -14.09 -13.65 24.27
N ASN A 82 -14.85 -14.24 23.33
CA ASN A 82 -14.47 -15.49 22.67
C ASN A 82 -13.50 -15.21 21.52
N GLU A 83 -12.39 -15.94 21.48
CA GLU A 83 -11.38 -15.78 20.44
C GLU A 83 -11.80 -16.33 19.07
N LYS A 84 -12.89 -17.10 19.01
CA LYS A 84 -13.34 -17.82 17.81
C LYS A 84 -14.86 -17.98 17.78
N GLY A 85 -15.44 -17.86 16.59
CA GLY A 85 -16.84 -18.14 16.31
C GLY A 85 -16.99 -18.85 14.95
N ALA A 86 -17.99 -19.72 14.83
CA ALA A 86 -18.32 -20.40 13.58
C ALA A 86 -19.70 -19.95 13.08
N ALA A 87 -19.82 -19.74 11.77
CA ALA A 87 -21.08 -19.40 11.10
C ALA A 87 -21.14 -20.13 9.75
N ASP A 88 -22.05 -21.08 9.58
CA ASP A 88 -22.19 -21.96 8.41
C ASP A 88 -20.83 -22.41 7.84
N ASN A 89 -20.38 -21.77 6.76
CA ASN A 89 -19.14 -22.11 6.03
C ASN A 89 -17.92 -21.27 6.46
N TYR A 90 -18.04 -20.43 7.48
CA TYR A 90 -17.02 -19.47 7.90
C TYR A 90 -16.60 -19.66 9.36
N VAL A 91 -15.35 -19.32 9.61
CA VAL A 91 -14.76 -19.25 10.96
C VAL A 91 -14.17 -17.86 11.15
N VAL A 92 -14.68 -17.15 12.15
CA VAL A 92 -14.16 -15.84 12.55
C VAL A 92 -13.21 -16.06 13.72
N ASN A 93 -11.99 -15.52 13.63
CA ASN A 93 -11.01 -15.55 14.71
C ASN A 93 -10.67 -14.12 15.13
N TRP A 94 -10.78 -13.84 16.42
CA TRP A 94 -10.40 -12.56 17.02
C TRP A 94 -9.72 -12.82 18.36
N LYS A 95 -8.45 -13.24 18.29
CA LYS A 95 -7.64 -13.62 19.46
C LYS A 95 -6.76 -12.48 19.95
N THR A 96 -6.35 -12.56 21.21
CA THR A 96 -5.32 -11.65 21.73
C THR A 96 -3.96 -12.03 21.12
N ILE A 97 -3.26 -11.05 20.53
CA ILE A 97 -1.92 -11.25 19.97
C ILE A 97 -0.92 -10.38 20.71
N ASN A 98 0.01 -11.01 21.42
CA ASN A 98 1.12 -10.33 22.08
C ASN A 98 2.31 -10.21 21.11
N SER A 99 2.78 -8.99 20.86
CA SER A 99 3.94 -8.71 20.02
C SER A 99 4.91 -7.80 20.75
N ASN A 100 6.17 -8.21 20.83
CA ASN A 100 7.24 -7.38 21.37
C ASN A 100 7.83 -6.53 20.25
N ARG A 101 7.67 -5.22 20.35
CA ARG A 101 8.28 -4.26 19.42
C ARG A 101 9.41 -3.52 20.10
N PHE A 102 10.51 -3.34 19.38
CA PHE A 102 11.62 -2.53 19.86
C PHE A 102 11.20 -1.07 20.00
N ASN A 103 11.37 -0.49 21.19
CA ASN A 103 11.07 0.91 21.43
C ASN A 103 12.23 1.78 20.93
N SER A 104 12.25 2.03 19.62
CA SER A 104 13.31 2.79 18.96
C SER A 104 13.46 4.22 19.50
N LYS A 105 12.37 4.86 19.91
CA LYS A 105 12.39 6.22 20.48
C LYS A 105 13.07 6.25 21.84
N LEU A 106 12.70 5.32 22.73
CA LEU A 106 13.33 5.22 24.04
C LEU A 106 14.82 4.84 23.89
N PHE A 107 15.12 3.87 23.02
CA PHE A 107 16.50 3.48 22.75
C PHE A 107 17.33 4.63 22.15
N GLN A 108 16.76 5.46 21.27
CA GLN A 108 17.44 6.64 20.75
C GLN A 108 17.77 7.66 21.86
N LYS A 109 16.87 7.83 22.82
CA LYS A 109 17.06 8.73 23.97
C LYS A 109 18.15 8.20 24.91
N ASP A 110 18.12 6.91 25.24
CA ASP A 110 19.01 6.30 26.23
C ASP A 110 20.39 5.94 25.63
N HIS A 111 20.43 5.61 24.33
CA HIS A 111 21.62 5.15 23.61
C HIS A 111 21.75 5.80 22.22
N PRO A 112 21.94 7.13 22.13
CA PRO A 112 21.96 7.85 20.85
C PRO A 112 23.09 7.40 19.91
N GLU A 113 24.27 7.07 20.45
CA GLU A 113 25.40 6.60 19.65
C GLU A 113 25.14 5.23 19.03
N LEU A 114 24.58 4.29 19.81
CA LEU A 114 24.21 2.98 19.31
C LEU A 114 23.07 3.09 18.31
N PHE A 115 22.07 3.94 18.57
CA PHE A 115 21.00 4.19 17.62
C PHE A 115 21.56 4.68 16.28
N LYS A 116 22.52 5.62 16.29
CA LYS A 116 23.19 6.09 15.08
C LYS A 116 23.98 4.97 14.39
N LYS A 117 24.70 4.13 15.14
CA LYS A 117 25.49 3.01 14.62
C LYS A 117 24.63 1.97 13.89
N TYR A 118 23.43 1.70 14.39
CA TYR A 118 22.53 0.67 13.84
C TYR A 118 21.42 1.25 12.94
N SER A 119 21.39 2.57 12.74
CA SER A 119 20.44 3.21 11.82
C SER A 119 20.92 3.09 10.38
N LYS A 120 20.11 2.45 9.54
CA LYS A 120 20.30 2.45 8.08
C LYS A 120 19.39 3.49 7.45
N LYS A 121 19.97 4.45 6.72
CA LYS A 121 19.19 5.37 5.89
C LYS A 121 18.55 4.58 4.75
N SER A 122 17.23 4.71 4.60
CA SER A 122 16.47 4.24 3.45
C SER A 122 15.72 5.42 2.86
N SER A 123 15.58 5.47 1.53
CA SER A 123 14.79 6.46 0.83
C SER A 123 13.79 5.77 -0.08
N TYR A 124 12.63 6.39 -0.26
CA TYR A 124 11.57 5.94 -1.15
C TYR A 124 10.83 7.16 -1.69
N ARG A 125 10.17 7.01 -2.83
CA ARG A 125 9.27 8.03 -3.37
C ARG A 125 7.87 7.81 -2.81
N ARG A 126 7.28 8.87 -2.26
CA ARG A 126 5.89 8.88 -1.79
C ARG A 126 5.02 9.54 -2.87
N PHE A 127 3.91 8.87 -3.21
CA PHE A 127 2.85 9.46 -4.02
C PHE A 127 1.85 10.18 -3.12
N SER A 128 1.34 11.32 -3.57
CA SER A 128 0.27 12.08 -2.92
C SER A 128 -0.29 13.11 -3.89
N ILE A 129 -1.60 13.32 -3.84
CA ILE A 129 -2.30 14.44 -4.49
C ILE A 129 -2.68 15.45 -3.39
N LYS A 130 -2.66 16.75 -3.71
CA LYS A 130 -3.05 17.84 -2.81
C LYS A 130 -4.17 18.65 -3.44
#